data_AF-A0AAU5Z6M5-F1
#
_entry.id   AF-A0AAU5Z6M5-F1
#
_cell.length_a   1.000
_cell.length_b   1.000
_cell.length_c   1.000
_cell.angle_alpha   90.00
_cell.angle_beta   90.00
_cell.angle_gamma   90.00
#
_symmetry.space_group_name_H-M   'P 1'
#
loop_
_entity.id
_entity.type
_entity.pdbx_description
1 polymer ?
#
loop_
_entity_poly.entity_id
_entity_poly.type
_entity_poly.pdbx_seq_one_letter_code
_entity_poly.pdbx_strand_id
1 'polypeptide(L)'
;MASGNSASNWFQTTSSQSGLTARHSKSTSTSTLSALKGSMPPNDEVIGLGGRLLKAADDRTAARGVQTYADPAGHPFCVCWLPAD
;
A
#
# COMPACT_ATOMS: atom_id res chain seq x y z
N MET A 1 -53.61 -3.47 -20.35
CA MET A 1 -52.16 -3.29 -20.56
C MET A 1 -51.88 -1.81 -20.25
N ALA A 2 -51.11 -1.35 -19.27
CA ALA A 2 -50.21 -1.90 -18.25
C ALA A 2 -50.26 -0.93 -17.05
N SER A 3 -50.34 -1.42 -15.80
CA SER A 3 -49.23 -1.46 -14.82
C SER A 3 -48.87 -0.05 -14.30
N GLY A 4 -49.18 0.39 -13.08
CA GLY A 4 -49.11 -0.31 -11.80
C GLY A 4 -47.92 0.27 -11.01
N ASN A 5 -48.13 1.23 -10.12
CA ASN A 5 -47.13 1.69 -9.16
C ASN A 5 -47.70 1.51 -7.74
N SER A 6 -47.17 0.50 -7.05
CA SER A 6 -47.46 0.16 -5.67
C SER A 6 -46.16 0.28 -4.88
N ALA A 7 -46.15 1.07 -3.81
CA ALA A 7 -45.40 0.77 -2.60
C ALA A 7 -45.80 1.76 -1.49
N SER A 8 -46.54 1.22 -0.53
CA SER A 8 -47.10 1.86 0.64
C SER A 8 -46.05 2.26 1.68
N ASN A 9 -46.33 3.39 2.35
CA ASN A 9 -45.94 3.69 3.73
C ASN A 9 -46.04 2.48 4.65
N TRP A 10 -45.04 2.21 5.50
CA TRP A 10 -45.27 1.64 6.83
C TRP A 10 -44.26 2.18 7.84
N PHE A 11 -44.82 2.63 8.95
CA PHE A 11 -44.23 3.40 10.04
C PHE A 11 -43.11 2.70 10.81
N GLN A 12 -42.33 3.54 11.49
CA GLN A 12 -41.29 3.28 12.48
C GLN A 12 -41.70 2.27 13.58
N THR A 13 -40.75 1.47 14.07
CA THR A 13 -40.72 1.00 15.47
C THR A 13 -39.28 0.76 15.91
N THR A 14 -39.08 1.02 17.20
CA THR A 14 -37.87 1.31 17.96
C THR A 14 -36.90 0.15 18.14
N SER A 15 -35.63 0.47 18.35
CA SER A 15 -34.76 -0.30 19.26
C SER A 15 -33.70 0.61 19.86
N SER A 16 -33.82 0.81 21.16
CA SER A 16 -32.88 1.50 22.04
C SER A 16 -31.84 0.50 22.53
N GLN A 17 -30.54 0.80 22.35
CA GLN A 17 -29.38 0.43 23.20
C GLN A 17 -28.10 0.75 22.40
N SER A 18 -27.34 1.78 22.81
CA SER A 18 -26.25 1.73 23.80
C SER A 18 -24.93 1.16 23.23
N GLY A 19 -23.86 1.97 23.25
CA GLY A 19 -22.48 1.47 23.23
C GLY A 19 -21.61 1.89 22.04
N LEU A 20 -20.73 2.86 22.30
CA LEU A 20 -19.27 2.78 22.08
C LEU A 20 -18.72 2.34 20.71
N THR A 21 -18.03 3.29 20.05
CA THR A 21 -16.89 3.10 19.11
C THR A 21 -17.23 2.37 17.80
N ALA A 22 -16.92 2.82 16.59
CA ALA A 22 -15.77 3.56 16.12
C ALA A 22 -16.18 4.40 14.90
N ARG A 23 -15.78 5.68 14.89
CA ARG A 23 -15.67 6.43 13.64
C ARG A 23 -14.58 5.75 12.83
N HIS A 24 -14.96 4.95 11.84
CA HIS A 24 -14.03 4.54 10.80
C HIS A 24 -13.69 5.78 9.96
N SER A 25 -12.72 6.57 10.42
CA SER A 25 -11.97 7.46 9.56
C SER A 25 -11.28 6.58 8.52
N LYS A 26 -11.85 6.48 7.32
CA LYS A 26 -11.06 6.12 6.14
C LYS A 26 -10.08 7.26 5.89
N SER A 27 -8.98 7.25 6.63
CA SER A 27 -7.78 8.01 6.26
C SER A 27 -7.14 7.29 5.09
N THR A 28 -7.77 7.37 3.92
CA THR A 28 -7.05 7.07 2.69
C THR A 28 -6.24 8.31 2.41
N SER A 29 -5.03 8.33 2.98
CA SER A 29 -4.00 9.30 2.70
C SER A 29 -3.89 9.43 1.18
N THR A 30 -4.25 10.60 0.66
CA THR A 30 -3.80 11.06 -0.66
C THR A 30 -2.28 11.21 -0.56
N SER A 31 -1.59 10.07 -0.62
CA SER A 31 -0.14 10.03 -0.68
C SER A 31 0.21 10.56 -2.07
N THR A 32 0.69 11.79 -2.11
CA THR A 32 1.23 12.44 -3.29
C THR A 32 2.21 11.49 -3.98
N LEU A 33 1.77 10.86 -5.07
CA LEU A 33 2.55 10.02 -6.00
C LEU A 33 3.73 10.77 -6.66
N SER A 34 4.02 12.01 -6.24
CA SER A 34 5.11 12.83 -6.75
C SER A 34 6.45 12.60 -6.02
N ALA A 35 6.49 11.82 -4.93
CA ALA A 35 7.72 11.54 -4.18
C ALA A 35 8.42 10.21 -4.55
N LEU A 36 7.87 9.44 -5.49
CA LEU A 36 8.44 8.15 -5.92
C LEU A 36 9.46 8.28 -7.07
N LYS A 37 9.90 9.51 -7.41
CA LYS A 37 10.99 9.72 -8.37
C LYS A 37 12.33 9.39 -7.69
N GLY A 38 12.77 8.13 -7.80
CA GLY A 38 14.18 7.73 -7.59
C GLY A 38 14.57 7.14 -6.22
N SER A 39 13.63 6.97 -5.28
CA SER A 39 13.93 6.28 -4.01
C SER A 39 13.82 4.77 -4.20
N MET A 40 14.90 4.03 -3.92
CA MET A 40 14.93 2.57 -3.85
C MET A 40 13.75 2.02 -3.01
N PRO A 41 13.13 0.88 -3.37
CA PRO A 41 12.18 0.22 -2.48
C PRO A 41 12.86 -0.04 -1.11
N PRO A 42 12.16 0.20 0.01
CA PRO A 42 12.70 -0.10 1.32
C PRO A 42 13.13 -1.57 1.36
N ASN A 43 14.22 -1.84 2.08
CA ASN A 43 14.78 -3.19 2.14
C ASN A 43 13.72 -4.23 2.52
N ASP A 44 12.81 -3.84 3.43
CA ASP A 44 11.72 -4.67 3.92
C ASP A 44 10.74 -5.10 2.83
N GLU A 45 10.57 -4.32 1.77
CA GLU A 45 9.74 -4.72 0.62
C GLU A 45 10.42 -5.87 -0.14
N VAL A 46 11.73 -5.75 -0.41
CA VAL A 46 12.50 -6.79 -1.08
C VAL A 46 12.55 -8.06 -0.22
N ILE A 47 12.75 -7.92 1.09
CA ILE A 47 12.72 -9.05 2.03
C ILE A 47 11.32 -9.68 2.10
N GLY A 48 10.26 -8.87 2.09
CA GLY A 48 8.87 -9.35 2.11
C GLY A 48 8.50 -10.17 0.88
N LEU A 49 9.14 -9.92 -0.26
CA LEU A 49 8.99 -10.71 -1.49
C LEU A 49 9.88 -11.97 -1.52
N GLY A 50 10.63 -12.25 -0.45
CA GLY A 50 11.53 -13.40 -0.35
C GLY A 50 12.95 -13.12 -0.80
N GLY A 51 13.31 -11.87 -1.08
CA GLY A 51 14.68 -11.49 -1.34
C GLY A 51 15.55 -11.62 -0.08
N ARG A 52 16.82 -12.00 -0.25
CA ARG A 52 17.82 -12.00 0.81
C ARG A 52 18.96 -11.07 0.45
N LEU A 53 19.31 -10.13 1.33
CA LEU A 53 20.41 -9.21 1.08
C LEU A 53 21.76 -9.95 1.02
N LEU A 54 22.50 -9.79 -0.09
CA LEU A 54 23.85 -10.32 -0.27
C LEU A 54 24.93 -9.24 -0.06
N LYS A 55 24.69 -8.05 -0.63
CA LYS A 55 25.63 -6.92 -0.53
C LYS A 55 24.84 -5.63 -0.42
N ALA A 56 25.01 -4.92 0.70
CA ALA A 56 24.49 -3.57 0.88
C ALA A 56 25.22 -2.57 -0.01
N ALA A 57 24.53 -1.51 -0.42
CA ALA A 57 25.21 -0.36 -1.00
C ALA A 57 26.05 0.35 0.06
N ASP A 58 27.15 0.99 -0.36
CA ASP A 58 28.01 1.78 0.53
C ASP A 58 27.24 2.94 1.19
N ASP A 59 26.37 3.60 0.42
CA ASP A 59 25.47 4.65 0.91
C ASP A 59 24.09 4.49 0.26
N ARG A 60 23.08 4.15 1.08
CA ARG A 60 21.68 4.00 0.63
C ARG A 60 20.95 5.33 0.46
N THR A 61 21.52 6.42 0.96
CA THR A 61 20.98 7.78 0.85
C THR A 61 21.56 8.53 -0.35
N ALA A 62 22.61 8.01 -0.98
CA ALA A 62 23.17 8.56 -2.20
C ALA A 62 22.13 8.57 -3.33
N ALA A 63 22.17 9.61 -4.17
CA ALA A 63 21.26 9.78 -5.30
C ALA A 63 21.32 8.63 -6.32
N ARG A 64 22.43 7.89 -6.34
CA ARG A 64 22.60 6.67 -7.14
C ARG A 64 23.27 5.59 -6.32
N GLY A 65 22.97 4.33 -6.63
CA GLY A 65 23.61 3.20 -5.98
C GLY A 65 23.10 1.86 -6.50
N VAL A 66 23.70 0.80 -5.97
CA VAL A 66 23.37 -0.58 -6.30
C VAL A 66 23.41 -1.43 -5.04
N GLN A 67 22.41 -2.29 -4.88
CA GLN A 67 22.32 -3.27 -3.81
C GLN A 67 22.07 -4.66 -4.41
N THR A 68 22.74 -5.70 -3.91
CA THR A 68 22.63 -7.06 -4.45
C THR A 68 21.85 -7.95 -3.50
N TYR A 69 20.86 -8.66 -4.03
CA TYR A 69 20.02 -9.60 -3.32
C TYR A 69 20.10 -10.98 -3.97
N ALA A 70 19.64 -12.02 -3.27
CA ALA A 70 19.34 -13.34 -3.81
C ALA A 70 17.83 -13.56 -3.78
N ASP A 71 17.28 -14.20 -4.80
CA ASP A 71 15.92 -14.73 -4.75
C ASP A 71 15.83 -15.97 -3.81
N PRO A 72 14.62 -16.49 -3.53
CA PRO A 72 14.47 -17.71 -2.73
C PRO A 72 15.17 -18.95 -3.28
N ALA A 73 15.44 -19.01 -4.59
CA ALA A 73 16.19 -20.09 -5.23
C ALA A 73 17.71 -19.92 -5.15
N GLY A 74 18.18 -18.78 -4.62
CA GLY A 74 19.60 -18.45 -4.47
C GLY A 74 20.20 -17.68 -5.66
N HIS A 75 19.42 -17.27 -6.66
CA HIS A 75 19.93 -16.52 -7.82
C HIS A 75 20.18 -15.05 -7.44
N PRO A 76 21.39 -14.53 -7.69
CA PRO A 76 21.71 -13.15 -7.39
C PRO A 76 21.07 -12.18 -8.40
N PHE A 77 20.54 -11.07 -7.91
CA PHE A 77 20.05 -9.96 -8.72
C PHE A 77 20.42 -8.60 -8.08
N CYS A 78 20.43 -7.55 -8.90
CA CYS A 78 20.80 -6.20 -8.47
C CYS A 78 19.60 -5.26 -8.52
N VAL A 79 19.45 -4.44 -7.49
CA VAL A 79 18.53 -3.29 -7.45
C VAL A 79 19.38 -2.04 -7.58
N CYS A 80 19.17 -1.30 -8.66
CA CYS A 80 19.88 -0.04 -8.95
C CYS A 80 18.91 1.13 -8.87
N TRP A 81 19.40 2.28 -8.42
CA TRP A 81 18.66 3.54 -8.45
C TRP A 81 19.54 4.66 -8.99
N LEU A 82 18.87 5.62 -9.61
CA LEU A 82 19.47 6.80 -10.23
C LEU A 82 18.59 8.01 -9.90
N PRO A 83 19.17 9.22 -9.87
CA PRO A 83 18.36 10.43 -9.77
C PRO A 83 17.41 10.48 -10.96
N ALA A 84 16.18 10.89 -10.70
CA ALA A 84 15.25 11.17 -11.77
C ALA A 84 15.57 12.56 -12.33
N ASP A 85 15.94 12.61 -13.62
CA ASP A 85 16.15 13.83 -14.40
C ASP A 85 14.99 14.84 -14.23
#